data_AF-A0A8S3JK14-F1
#
_entry.id   AF-A0A8S3JK14-F1
#
_cell.length_a   1.000
_cell.length_b   1.000
_cell.length_c   1.000
_cell.angle_alpha   90.00
_cell.angle_beta   90.00
_cell.angle_gamma   90.00
#
_symmetry.space_group_name_H-M   'P 1'
#
loop_
_entity.id
_entity.type
_entity.pdbx_description
1 polymer ?
#
loop_
_entity_poly.entity_id
_entity_poly.type
_entity_poly.pdbx_seq_one_letter_code
_entity_poly.pdbx_strand_id
1 'polypeptide(L)'
;MPSNPVDQYVKLLSREQQENDKYVIIDAKWFEHWKRFVGIDSQPDKNSSPGPIDFSSLIDTSTLEHPDGVQLRADAVEGNDYTFIPYELYQDLVQSYKKIGTEIVRKVISSGDFQTVIETFY
;
A
#
# COMPACT_ATOMS: atom_id res chain seq x y z
N MET A 1 -9.68 7.71 19.14
CA MET A 1 -9.36 8.80 18.19
C MET A 1 -8.79 8.14 16.96
N PRO A 2 -9.28 8.41 15.74
CA PRO A 2 -8.58 7.96 14.54
C PRO A 2 -7.16 8.54 14.58
N SER A 3 -6.15 7.71 14.34
CA SER A 3 -4.76 8.17 14.23
C SER A 3 -4.62 9.06 13.00
N ASN A 4 -3.84 10.13 13.14
CA ASN A 4 -3.47 10.96 12.00
C ASN A 4 -2.58 10.13 11.05
N PRO A 5 -2.93 9.98 9.76
CA PRO A 5 -2.16 9.18 8.81
C PRO A 5 -0.69 9.61 8.69
N VAL A 6 -0.38 10.89 8.90
CA VAL A 6 1.01 11.40 8.85
C VAL A 6 1.82 10.90 10.03
N ASP A 7 1.29 11.02 11.25
CA ASP A 7 1.97 10.55 12.47
C ASP A 7 2.16 9.04 12.44
N GLN A 8 1.17 8.32 11.91
CA GLN A 8 1.23 6.88 11.70
C GLN A 8 2.32 6.50 10.68
N TYR A 9 2.41 7.21 9.56
CA TYR A 9 3.47 6.99 8.56
C TYR A 9 4.86 7.19 9.16
N VAL A 10 5.09 8.30 9.88
CA VAL A 10 6.38 8.59 10.53
C VAL A 10 6.75 7.49 11.54
N LYS A 11 5.78 7.05 12.35
CA LYS A 11 5.97 5.94 13.29
C LYS A 11 6.38 4.65 12.59
N LEU A 12 5.76 4.33 11.46
CA LEU A 12 5.99 3.10 10.72
C LEU A 12 7.31 3.10 9.92
N LEU A 13 7.84 4.27 9.54
CA LEU A 13 9.17 4.37 8.90
C LEU A 13 10.31 3.84 9.78
N SER A 14 10.15 3.91 11.10
CA SER A 14 11.18 3.48 12.06
C SER A 14 10.98 2.03 12.55
N ARG A 15 9.95 1.33 12.06
CA ARG A 15 9.60 -0.02 12.49
C ARG A 15 10.35 -1.06 11.66
N GLU A 16 10.93 -2.05 12.31
CA GLU A 16 11.44 -3.25 11.65
C GLU A 16 10.30 -4.17 11.21
N GLN A 17 10.40 -4.72 10.00
CA GLN A 17 9.42 -5.68 9.48
C GLN A 17 9.51 -7.01 10.22
N GLN A 18 8.38 -7.54 10.64
CA GLN A 18 8.30 -8.82 11.35
C GLN A 18 7.51 -9.86 10.53
N GLU A 19 7.80 -11.13 10.76
CA GLU A 19 7.02 -12.22 10.18
C GLU A 19 5.54 -12.06 10.52
N ASN A 20 4.66 -12.29 9.54
CA ASN A 20 3.22 -12.09 9.59
C ASN A 20 2.74 -10.63 9.59
N ASP A 21 3.64 -9.64 9.49
CA ASP A 21 3.24 -8.26 9.22
C ASP A 21 2.47 -8.17 7.91
N LYS A 22 1.39 -7.38 7.91
CA LYS A 22 0.53 -7.22 6.73
C LYS A 22 0.88 -5.95 5.99
N TYR A 23 0.97 -6.07 4.68
CA TYR A 23 1.18 -4.98 3.75
C TYR A 23 0.06 -4.94 2.71
N VAL A 24 -0.19 -3.75 2.18
CA VAL A 24 -1.11 -3.54 1.05
C VAL A 24 -0.32 -3.02 -0.13
N ILE A 25 -0.60 -3.61 -1.30
CA ILE A 25 -0.06 -3.12 -2.56
C ILE A 25 -0.96 -1.99 -3.06
N ILE A 26 -0.41 -0.78 -3.18
CA ILE A 26 -1.13 0.44 -3.57
C ILE A 26 -0.47 1.10 -4.78
N ASP A 27 -1.25 1.86 -5.57
CA ASP A 27 -0.73 2.63 -6.70
C ASP A 27 0.37 3.61 -6.23
N ALA A 28 1.55 3.48 -6.84
CA ALA A 28 2.73 4.24 -6.43
C ALA A 28 2.51 5.75 -6.61
N LYS A 29 1.85 6.16 -7.70
CA LYS A 29 1.63 7.58 -8.04
C LYS A 29 0.63 8.22 -7.08
N TRP A 30 -0.42 7.49 -6.70
CA TRP A 30 -1.36 7.92 -5.68
C TRP A 30 -0.64 8.15 -4.34
N PHE A 31 0.24 7.23 -3.95
CA PHE A 31 0.97 7.34 -2.69
C PHE A 31 1.99 8.49 -2.68
N GLU A 32 2.72 8.69 -3.78
CA GLU A 32 3.60 9.85 -3.94
C GLU A 32 2.81 11.17 -3.91
N HIS A 33 1.66 11.23 -4.57
CA HIS A 33 0.79 12.40 -4.54
C HIS A 33 0.27 12.67 -3.12
N TRP A 34 -0.15 11.63 -2.39
CA TRP A 34 -0.54 11.77 -0.99
C TRP A 34 0.58 12.37 -0.13
N LYS A 35 1.82 11.87 -0.23
CA LYS A 35 2.97 12.41 0.51
C LYS A 35 3.22 13.90 0.24
N ARG A 36 3.08 14.34 -1.02
CA ARG A 36 3.16 15.76 -1.40
C ARG A 36 2.01 16.58 -0.82
N PHE A 37 0.80 16.04 -0.88
CA PHE A 37 -0.41 16.68 -0.35
C PHE A 37 -0.33 16.93 1.15
N VAL A 38 0.13 15.94 1.93
CA VAL A 38 0.29 16.10 3.38
C VAL A 38 1.58 16.81 3.80
N GLY A 39 2.46 17.11 2.84
CA GLY A 39 3.70 17.88 3.07
C GLY A 39 4.85 17.08 3.69
N ILE A 40 4.87 15.76 3.47
CA ILE A 40 6.01 14.89 3.83
C ILE A 40 7.13 15.03 2.79
N ASP A 41 6.78 15.22 1.52
CA ASP A 41 7.76 15.42 0.44
C ASP A 41 8.35 16.85 0.49
N SER A 42 9.60 16.97 0.07
CA SER A 42 10.35 18.22 -0.11
C SER A 42 9.71 19.21 -1.07
N GLN A 43 8.87 18.73 -2.00
CA GLN A 43 8.08 19.53 -2.93
C GLN A 43 6.57 19.37 -2.63
N PRO A 44 6.04 20.03 -1.59
CA PRO A 44 4.65 19.90 -1.21
C PRO A 44 3.73 20.51 -2.26
N ASP A 45 2.67 19.79 -2.62
CA ASP A 45 1.58 20.27 -3.47
C ASP A 45 0.24 20.03 -2.79
N LYS A 46 -0.29 21.08 -2.16
CA LYS A 46 -1.55 21.02 -1.39
C LYS A 46 -2.78 21.38 -2.22
N ASN A 47 -2.62 21.58 -3.53
CA ASN A 47 -3.68 22.13 -4.37
C ASN A 47 -4.76 21.11 -4.72
N SER A 48 -4.44 19.81 -4.64
CA SER A 48 -5.41 18.74 -4.91
C SER A 48 -5.26 17.59 -3.92
N SER A 49 -6.39 17.14 -3.36
CA SER A 49 -6.43 15.88 -2.62
C SER A 49 -6.19 14.72 -3.60
N PRO A 50 -5.48 13.65 -3.19
CA PRO A 50 -5.22 12.50 -4.05
C PRO A 50 -6.48 11.73 -4.46
N GLY A 51 -7.63 11.99 -3.83
CA GLY A 51 -8.87 11.27 -4.09
C GLY A 51 -8.84 9.83 -3.56
N PRO A 52 -9.82 8.99 -3.92
CA PRO A 52 -9.89 7.61 -3.47
C PRO A 52 -8.69 6.77 -3.91
N ILE A 53 -8.32 5.79 -3.07
CA ILE A 53 -7.33 4.78 -3.43
C ILE A 53 -7.98 3.81 -4.43
N ASP A 54 -7.48 3.75 -5.65
CA ASP A 54 -8.00 2.87 -6.69
C ASP A 54 -7.10 1.65 -6.89
N PHE A 55 -7.64 0.45 -6.63
CA PHE A 55 -6.95 -0.82 -6.83
C PHE A 55 -7.22 -1.44 -8.20
N SER A 56 -8.22 -0.96 -8.93
CA SER A 56 -8.69 -1.59 -10.16
C SER A 56 -7.63 -1.66 -11.26
N SER A 57 -6.70 -0.69 -11.27
CA SER A 57 -5.58 -0.65 -12.22
C SER A 57 -4.49 -1.67 -11.92
N LEU A 58 -4.37 -2.15 -10.68
CA LEU A 58 -3.32 -3.05 -10.23
C LEU A 58 -3.74 -4.52 -10.25
N ILE A 59 -5.03 -4.80 -10.20
CA ILE A 59 -5.54 -6.16 -10.10
C ILE A 59 -5.42 -6.89 -11.43
N ASP A 60 -4.99 -8.14 -11.38
CA ASP A 60 -5.25 -9.09 -12.46
C ASP A 60 -6.75 -9.42 -12.46
N THR A 61 -7.47 -8.88 -13.44
CA THR A 61 -8.93 -9.02 -13.55
C THR A 61 -9.38 -10.47 -13.74
N SER A 62 -8.50 -11.37 -14.15
CA SER A 62 -8.79 -12.81 -14.23
C SER A 62 -8.90 -13.48 -12.85
N THR A 63 -8.41 -12.82 -11.79
CA THR A 63 -8.35 -13.35 -10.42
C THR A 63 -9.44 -12.81 -9.49
N LEU A 64 -10.41 -12.06 -10.02
CA LEU A 64 -11.50 -11.46 -9.22
C LEU A 64 -12.31 -12.50 -8.42
N GLU A 65 -12.48 -13.71 -8.98
CA GLU A 65 -13.22 -14.82 -8.37
C GLU A 65 -12.30 -15.85 -7.70
N HIS A 66 -11.00 -15.55 -7.54
CA HIS A 66 -10.04 -16.51 -6.99
C HIS A 66 -10.30 -16.72 -5.47
N PRO A 67 -10.29 -17.96 -4.96
CA PRO A 67 -10.59 -18.25 -3.56
C PRO A 67 -9.60 -17.61 -2.58
N ASP A 68 -8.36 -17.40 -3.02
CA ASP A 68 -7.30 -16.76 -2.23
C ASP A 68 -7.25 -15.21 -2.41
N GLY A 69 -8.25 -14.66 -3.10
CA GLY A 69 -8.39 -13.23 -3.35
C GLY A 69 -7.67 -12.74 -4.61
N VAL A 70 -7.80 -11.43 -4.86
CA VAL A 70 -7.25 -10.76 -6.04
C VAL A 70 -5.72 -10.77 -6.05
N GLN A 71 -5.17 -10.97 -7.25
CA GLN A 71 -3.73 -10.95 -7.50
C GLN A 71 -3.32 -9.64 -8.17
N LEU A 72 -2.05 -9.29 -8.02
CA LEU A 72 -1.42 -8.21 -8.75
C LEU A 72 -1.24 -8.63 -10.22
N ARG A 73 -1.51 -7.72 -11.17
CA ARG A 73 -1.24 -7.96 -12.59
C ARG A 73 0.24 -8.26 -12.82
N ALA A 74 0.52 -9.20 -13.72
CA ALA A 74 1.87 -9.76 -13.91
C ALA A 74 2.91 -8.75 -14.45
N ASP A 75 2.49 -7.66 -15.09
CA ASP A 75 3.36 -6.63 -15.66
C ASP A 75 3.62 -5.45 -14.71
N ALA A 76 3.03 -5.45 -13.50
CA ALA A 76 3.22 -4.38 -12.55
C ALA A 76 4.64 -4.37 -11.98
N VAL A 77 5.27 -3.18 -11.96
CA VAL A 77 6.64 -2.99 -11.47
C VAL A 77 6.63 -2.23 -10.15
N GLU A 78 7.30 -2.77 -9.13
CA GLU A 78 7.45 -2.11 -7.83
C GLU A 78 8.21 -0.78 -7.99
N GLY A 79 7.74 0.27 -7.29
CA GLY A 79 8.27 1.62 -7.36
C GLY A 79 7.80 2.43 -8.57
N ASN A 80 7.26 1.80 -9.61
CA ASN A 80 6.70 2.47 -10.79
C ASN A 80 5.17 2.42 -10.82
N ASP A 81 4.61 1.22 -10.75
CA ASP A 81 3.16 0.98 -10.78
C ASP A 81 2.60 0.87 -9.37
N TYR A 82 3.32 0.20 -8.48
CA TYR A 82 2.86 -0.05 -7.13
C TYR A 82 3.95 0.10 -6.07
N THR A 83 3.53 0.24 -4.82
CA THR A 83 4.42 0.17 -3.66
C THR A 83 3.72 -0.58 -2.52
N PHE A 84 4.50 -1.03 -1.54
CA PHE A 84 3.96 -1.64 -0.33
C PHE A 84 3.83 -0.61 0.78
N ILE A 85 2.65 -0.55 1.39
CA ILE A 85 2.43 0.22 2.62
C ILE A 85 1.99 -0.70 3.76
N PRO A 86 2.40 -0.43 5.01
CA PRO A 86 1.90 -1.20 6.15
C PRO A 86 0.38 -1.13 6.25
N TYR A 87 -0.24 -2.25 6.60
CA TYR A 87 -1.69 -2.35 6.66
C TYR A 87 -2.32 -1.33 7.63
N GLU A 88 -1.64 -1.01 8.73
CA GLU A 88 -2.14 -0.03 9.70
C GLU A 88 -2.19 1.38 9.12
N LEU A 89 -1.23 1.76 8.26
CA LEU A 89 -1.28 3.03 7.54
C LEU A 89 -2.43 3.02 6.52
N TYR A 90 -2.57 1.92 5.79
CA TYR A 90 -3.64 1.75 4.82
C TYR A 90 -5.02 1.95 5.47
N GLN A 91 -5.25 1.38 6.65
CA GLN A 91 -6.51 1.54 7.38
C GLN A 91 -6.85 3.01 7.66
N ASP A 92 -5.87 3.82 8.05
CA ASP A 92 -6.05 5.25 8.30
C ASP A 92 -6.28 6.03 7.00
N LEU A 93 -5.60 5.64 5.91
CA LEU A 93 -5.78 6.25 4.60
C LEU A 93 -7.17 5.99 4.02
N VAL A 94 -7.69 4.77 4.10
CA VAL A 94 -9.04 4.45 3.58
C VAL A 94 -10.13 5.17 4.35
N GLN A 95 -9.97 5.37 5.66
CA GLN A 95 -10.92 6.17 6.44
C GLN A 95 -10.97 7.63 5.95
N SER A 96 -9.85 8.16 5.48
CA SER A 96 -9.71 9.55 5.03
C SER A 96 -10.09 9.75 3.55
N TYR A 97 -9.72 8.80 2.69
CA TYR A 97 -9.77 8.96 1.23
C TYR A 97 -10.74 8.03 0.52
N LYS A 98 -11.23 6.98 1.20
CA LYS A 98 -12.02 5.86 0.64
C LYS A 98 -11.19 4.99 -0.33
N LYS A 99 -11.75 3.86 -0.72
CA LYS A 99 -11.18 2.92 -1.69
C LYS A 99 -12.13 2.63 -2.86
N ILE A 100 -11.57 2.24 -3.99
CA ILE A 100 -12.25 1.71 -5.17
C ILE A 100 -11.63 0.35 -5.50
N GLY A 101 -12.46 -0.65 -5.73
CA GLY A 101 -12.01 -2.02 -5.97
C GLY A 101 -11.63 -2.79 -4.70
N THR A 102 -11.03 -3.96 -4.90
CA THR A 102 -10.64 -4.89 -3.85
C THR A 102 -9.16 -4.70 -3.52
N GLU A 103 -8.81 -4.60 -2.23
CA GLU A 103 -7.40 -4.44 -1.85
C GLU A 103 -6.59 -5.73 -2.04
N ILE A 104 -5.32 -5.56 -2.43
CA ILE A 104 -4.35 -6.66 -2.55
C ILE A 104 -3.50 -6.66 -1.27
N VAL A 105 -3.85 -7.54 -0.32
CA VAL A 105 -3.14 -7.68 0.96
C VAL A 105 -2.12 -8.80 0.88
N ARG A 106 -0.90 -8.55 1.37
CA ARG A 106 0.19 -9.52 1.48
C ARG A 106 0.68 -9.62 2.92
N LYS A 107 1.28 -10.77 3.23
CA LYS A 107 1.96 -11.00 4.50
C LYS A 107 3.45 -11.08 4.28
N VAL A 108 4.18 -10.62 5.26
CA VAL A 108 5.60 -10.88 5.38
C VAL A 108 5.80 -12.34 5.75
N ILE A 109 6.63 -13.02 4.99
CA ILE A 109 7.07 -14.39 5.25
C ILE A 109 8.56 -14.40 5.60
N SER A 110 8.95 -15.31 6.49
CA SER A 110 10.37 -15.52 6.83
C SER A 110 11.07 -16.25 5.69
N SER A 111 12.03 -15.60 5.03
CA SER A 111 12.85 -16.22 3.98
C SER A 111 14.22 -16.59 4.55
N GLY A 112 14.25 -17.59 5.44
CA GLY A 112 15.49 -18.12 6.03
C GLY A 112 16.33 -17.06 6.78
N ASP A 113 17.57 -17.41 7.11
CA ASP A 113 18.36 -16.80 8.19
C ASP A 113 18.60 -15.28 8.14
N PHE A 114 18.34 -14.55 7.03
CA PHE A 114 18.67 -13.11 6.98
C PHE A 114 17.78 -12.20 6.13
N GLN A 115 16.66 -12.65 5.54
CA GLN A 115 15.82 -11.77 4.71
C GLN A 115 14.31 -11.94 4.94
N THR A 116 13.68 -10.85 5.30
CA THR A 116 12.23 -10.70 5.41
C THR A 116 11.69 -10.28 4.03
N VAL A 117 10.78 -11.06 3.44
CA VAL A 117 10.25 -10.80 2.08
C VAL A 117 8.73 -10.72 2.14
N ILE A 118 8.14 -9.80 1.38
CA ILE A 118 6.67 -9.73 1.22
C ILE A 118 6.26 -10.80 0.21
N GLU A 119 5.32 -11.66 0.58
CA GLU A 119 4.86 -12.77 -0.25
C GLU A 119 4.26 -12.28 -1.58
N THR A 120 4.94 -12.55 -2.69
CA THR A 120 4.40 -12.39 -4.05
C THR A 120 4.11 -13.77 -4.61
N PHE A 121 2.85 -14.20 -4.61
CA PHE A 121 2.49 -15.47 -5.27
C PHE A 121 2.74 -15.39 -6.78
N TYR A 122 3.30 -16.46 -7.33
CA TYR A 122 3.55 -16.69 -8.76
C TYR A 122 2.35 -17.37 -9.43
#